data_AF-A0A6G3SA36-F1
#
_entry.id   AF-A0A6G3SA36-F1
#
_cell.length_a   1.000
_cell.length_b   1.000
_cell.length_c   1.000
_cell.angle_alpha   90.00
_cell.angle_beta   90.00
_cell.angle_gamma   90.00
#
_symmetry.space_group_name_H-M   'P 1'
#
loop_
_entity.id
_entity.type
_entity.pdbx_description
1 polymer ?
#
loop_
_entity_poly.entity_id
_entity_poly.type
_entity_poly.pdbx_seq_one_letter_code
_entity_poly.pdbx_strand_id
1 'polypeptide(L)'
;MNERTAPRGAHVWDRTFRLWDTYFATVWLATVVFVLGTAQPQWPVRLAAGGLLVLLVPWYLAYGRAQLMSEGADQQRTLVYLVGAVVLFLPPGVLVGETRLMTFALVPQCFIALRYRRALIAVTVINITPVVGWALLWGKSGQDLFFNAMFAVVTLVFSAAVGGWVMRIMEQSQGRAELIAELDASREEIARLSADRGALAERERMSREIHDTLAQGFTSVLMLIQAVDAELAHDVPQARRHLALMADTARRNLAEARALVAGGAPAD
;
A
#
# COMPACT_ATOMS: atom_id res chain seq x y z
N MET A 1 -5.97 28.73 -8.57
CA MET A 1 -5.81 27.81 -9.72
C MET A 1 -5.52 26.44 -9.13
N ASN A 2 -6.48 25.52 -9.23
CA ASN A 2 -6.60 24.33 -8.38
C ASN A 2 -5.81 23.16 -9.01
N GLU A 3 -4.59 22.91 -8.55
CA GLU A 3 -3.84 21.70 -8.92
C GLU A 3 -4.51 20.49 -8.26
N ARG A 4 -5.24 19.74 -9.08
CA ARG A 4 -5.83 18.45 -8.72
C ARG A 4 -4.68 17.49 -8.38
N THR A 5 -4.48 17.24 -7.10
CA THR A 5 -3.73 16.09 -6.60
C THR A 5 -4.46 14.83 -7.05
N ALA A 6 -4.07 14.28 -8.21
CA ALA A 6 -4.45 12.93 -8.55
C ALA A 6 -3.99 12.00 -7.41
N PRO A 7 -4.85 11.10 -6.90
CA PRO A 7 -4.47 10.21 -5.81
C PRO A 7 -3.27 9.40 -6.29
N ARG A 8 -2.18 9.36 -5.50
CA ARG A 8 -0.93 8.65 -5.84
C ARG A 8 -1.17 7.20 -6.31
N GLY A 9 -2.28 6.57 -5.91
CA GLY A 9 -2.71 5.24 -6.37
C GLY A 9 -3.05 5.15 -7.87
N ALA A 10 -3.63 6.19 -8.48
CA ALA A 10 -4.03 6.15 -9.90
C ALA A 10 -2.82 6.02 -10.84
N HIS A 11 -1.73 6.74 -10.55
CA HIS A 11 -0.51 6.70 -11.35
C HIS A 11 0.26 5.37 -11.24
N VAL A 12 0.23 4.73 -10.06
CA VAL A 12 0.86 3.41 -9.86
C VAL A 12 0.09 2.33 -10.61
N TRP A 13 -1.25 2.40 -10.58
CA TRP A 13 -2.11 1.47 -11.30
C TRP A 13 -1.93 1.58 -12.82
N ASP A 14 -1.98 2.80 -13.37
CA ASP A 14 -1.79 3.04 -14.81
C ASP A 14 -0.40 2.60 -15.31
N ARG A 15 0.64 2.77 -14.50
CA ARG A 15 1.99 2.33 -14.86
C ARG A 15 2.08 0.81 -14.89
N THR A 16 1.51 0.15 -13.89
CA THR A 16 1.44 -1.33 -13.83
C THR A 16 0.64 -1.88 -15.00
N PHE A 17 -0.45 -1.19 -15.37
CA PHE A 17 -1.27 -1.46 -16.55
C PHE A 17 -0.44 -1.51 -17.82
N ARG A 18 0.28 -0.42 -18.09
CA ARG A 18 1.08 -0.29 -19.32
C ARG A 18 2.23 -1.29 -19.38
N LEU A 19 2.87 -1.57 -18.24
CA LEU A 19 3.95 -2.56 -18.19
C LEU A 19 3.46 -3.98 -18.50
N TRP A 20 2.27 -4.33 -18.04
CA TRP A 20 1.68 -5.63 -18.34
C TRP A 20 1.23 -5.72 -19.82
N ASP A 21 0.57 -4.69 -20.33
CA ASP A 21 0.16 -4.64 -21.75
C ASP A 21 1.36 -4.71 -22.69
N THR A 22 2.45 -3.99 -22.39
CA THR A 22 3.66 -4.04 -23.22
C THR A 22 4.34 -5.40 -23.13
N TYR A 23 4.39 -6.02 -21.96
CA TYR A 23 4.88 -7.38 -21.78
C TYR A 23 4.07 -8.39 -22.61
N PHE A 24 2.74 -8.38 -22.47
CA PHE A 24 1.84 -9.26 -23.21
C PHE A 24 1.99 -9.07 -24.72
N ALA A 25 1.98 -7.81 -25.19
CA ALA A 25 2.13 -7.49 -26.61
C ALA A 25 3.49 -7.94 -27.15
N THR A 26 4.57 -7.80 -26.37
CA THR A 26 5.92 -8.23 -26.76
C THR A 26 5.99 -9.75 -26.90
N VAL A 27 5.51 -10.50 -25.91
CA VAL A 27 5.49 -11.97 -25.94
C VAL A 27 4.60 -12.47 -27.09
N TRP A 28 3.42 -11.87 -27.27
CA TRP A 28 2.51 -12.20 -28.35
C TRP A 28 3.15 -11.95 -29.72
N LEU A 29 3.73 -10.77 -29.94
CA LEU A 29 4.37 -10.41 -31.21
C LEU A 29 5.53 -11.35 -31.52
N ALA A 30 6.40 -11.60 -30.54
CA ALA A 30 7.48 -12.57 -30.68
C ALA A 30 6.93 -13.95 -31.07
N THR A 31 5.90 -14.44 -30.37
CA THR A 31 5.29 -15.74 -30.68
C THR A 31 4.78 -15.80 -32.11
N VAL A 32 4.06 -14.77 -32.58
CA VAL A 32 3.55 -14.72 -33.96
C VAL A 32 4.70 -14.71 -34.97
N VAL A 33 5.75 -13.92 -34.72
CA VAL A 33 6.95 -13.87 -35.59
C VAL A 33 7.64 -15.23 -35.65
N PHE A 34 7.83 -15.92 -34.52
CA PHE A 34 8.43 -17.26 -34.52
C PHE A 34 7.57 -18.29 -35.26
N VAL A 35 6.24 -18.28 -35.05
CA VAL A 35 5.30 -19.17 -35.76
C VAL A 35 5.29 -18.91 -37.27
N LEU A 36 5.36 -17.64 -37.69
CA LEU A 36 5.45 -17.24 -39.09
C LEU A 36 6.88 -17.26 -39.63
N GLY A 37 7.88 -17.60 -38.82
CA GLY A 37 9.29 -17.74 -39.22
C GLY A 37 9.78 -19.19 -39.32
N THR A 38 9.15 -20.14 -38.61
CA THR A 38 9.63 -21.53 -38.55
C THR A 38 9.53 -22.29 -39.88
N ALA A 39 10.48 -23.19 -40.18
CA ALA A 39 10.49 -23.94 -41.45
C ALA A 39 9.40 -25.03 -41.53
N GLN A 40 8.90 -25.50 -40.37
CA GLN A 40 7.90 -26.56 -40.26
C GLN A 40 6.89 -26.16 -39.18
N PRO A 41 5.58 -26.46 -39.33
CA PRO A 41 4.93 -27.23 -40.40
C PRO A 41 4.65 -26.37 -41.67
N GLN A 42 3.90 -26.93 -42.62
CA GLN A 42 3.49 -26.25 -43.86
C GLN A 42 2.79 -24.88 -43.63
N TRP A 43 2.93 -23.97 -44.58
CA TRP A 43 2.42 -22.60 -44.53
C TRP A 43 0.93 -22.46 -44.10
N PRO A 44 -0.01 -23.28 -44.60
CA PRO A 44 -1.42 -23.20 -44.18
C PRO A 44 -1.64 -23.44 -42.68
N VAL A 45 -0.89 -24.39 -42.09
CA VAL A 45 -0.99 -24.71 -40.66
C VAL A 45 -0.44 -23.55 -39.82
N ARG A 46 0.63 -22.90 -40.29
CA ARG A 46 1.22 -21.73 -39.63
C ARG A 46 0.30 -20.51 -39.68
N LEU A 47 -0.38 -20.29 -40.81
CA LEU A 47 -1.40 -19.24 -40.93
C LEU A 47 -2.60 -19.51 -40.02
N ALA A 48 -3.08 -20.75 -39.94
CA ALA A 48 -4.17 -21.11 -39.04
C ALA A 48 -3.77 -20.89 -37.56
N ALA A 49 -2.57 -21.32 -37.18
CA ALA A 49 -2.04 -21.11 -35.83
C ALA A 49 -1.86 -19.62 -35.50
N GLY A 50 -1.28 -18.84 -36.44
CA GLY A 50 -1.13 -17.40 -36.31
C GLY A 50 -2.48 -16.68 -36.20
N GLY A 51 -3.48 -17.08 -36.99
CA GLY A 51 -4.83 -16.53 -36.94
C GLY A 51 -5.51 -16.76 -35.58
N LEU A 52 -5.39 -17.96 -35.02
CA LEU A 52 -5.89 -18.27 -33.66
C LEU A 52 -5.16 -17.44 -32.59
N LEU A 53 -3.85 -17.25 -32.72
CA LEU A 53 -3.10 -16.36 -31.82
C LEU A 53 -3.50 -14.89 -31.98
N VAL A 54 -3.86 -14.44 -33.18
CA VAL A 54 -4.36 -13.07 -33.40
C VAL A 54 -5.70 -12.88 -32.71
N LEU A 55 -6.56 -13.89 -32.68
CA LEU A 55 -7.85 -13.86 -31.95
C LEU A 55 -7.68 -13.73 -30.42
N LEU A 56 -6.52 -14.08 -29.86
CA LEU A 56 -6.24 -13.82 -28.44
C LEU A 56 -6.17 -12.32 -28.12
N VAL A 57 -5.82 -11.46 -29.07
CA VAL A 57 -5.72 -10.00 -28.85
C VAL A 57 -7.07 -9.36 -28.59
N PRO A 58 -8.09 -9.47 -29.46
CA PRO A 58 -9.40 -8.91 -29.17
C PRO A 58 -10.05 -9.60 -27.95
N TRP A 59 -9.79 -10.89 -27.72
CA TRP A 59 -10.25 -11.58 -26.52
C TRP A 59 -9.64 -10.99 -25.23
N TYR A 60 -8.33 -10.74 -25.24
CA TYR A 60 -7.61 -10.06 -24.16
C TYR A 60 -8.15 -8.65 -23.95
N LEU A 61 -8.24 -7.84 -25.00
CA LEU A 61 -8.68 -6.45 -24.89
C LEU A 61 -10.14 -6.32 -24.41
N ALA A 62 -11.04 -7.22 -24.85
CA ALA A 62 -12.45 -7.16 -24.51
C ALA A 62 -12.77 -7.75 -23.12
N TYR A 63 -12.12 -8.87 -22.74
CA TYR A 63 -12.47 -9.62 -21.53
C TYR A 63 -11.34 -9.71 -20.51
N GLY A 64 -10.09 -9.88 -20.93
CA GLY A 64 -8.96 -10.11 -20.03
C GLY A 64 -8.44 -8.85 -19.35
N ARG A 65 -8.32 -7.79 -20.12
CA ARG A 65 -7.71 -6.50 -19.75
C ARG A 65 -8.40 -5.87 -18.54
N ALA A 66 -9.74 -5.83 -18.55
CA ALA A 66 -10.51 -5.25 -17.46
C ALA A 66 -10.50 -6.14 -16.19
N GLN A 67 -10.55 -7.47 -16.36
CA GLN A 67 -10.72 -8.40 -15.23
C GLN A 67 -9.42 -8.69 -14.48
N LEU A 68 -8.29 -8.78 -15.16
CA LEU A 68 -6.99 -8.99 -14.52
C LEU A 68 -6.55 -7.78 -13.67
N MET A 69 -7.18 -6.62 -13.90
CA MET A 69 -6.77 -5.32 -13.36
C MET A 69 -7.92 -4.58 -12.68
N SER A 70 -8.93 -5.30 -12.20
CA SER A 70 -9.96 -4.75 -11.31
C SER A 70 -9.94 -5.46 -9.97
N GLU A 71 -9.75 -4.71 -8.89
CA GLU A 71 -9.99 -5.22 -7.53
C GLU A 71 -11.49 -5.55 -7.40
N GLY A 72 -11.84 -6.83 -7.28
CA GLY A 72 -13.24 -7.30 -7.25
C GLY A 72 -13.82 -7.81 -8.58
N ALA A 73 -12.96 -8.22 -9.52
CA ALA A 73 -13.37 -8.89 -10.76
C ALA A 73 -14.37 -10.03 -10.52
N ASP A 74 -15.44 -10.09 -11.32
CA ASP A 74 -16.42 -11.17 -11.29
C ASP A 74 -15.74 -12.51 -11.63
N GLN A 75 -15.74 -13.43 -10.67
CA GLN A 75 -15.07 -14.72 -10.79
C GLN A 75 -15.54 -15.51 -12.02
N GLN A 76 -16.82 -15.39 -12.40
CA GLN A 76 -17.35 -16.10 -13.56
C GLN A 76 -16.77 -15.53 -14.87
N ARG A 77 -16.67 -14.21 -14.99
CA ARG A 77 -16.09 -13.55 -16.18
C ARG A 77 -14.60 -13.83 -16.31
N THR A 78 -13.87 -13.85 -15.20
CA THR A 78 -12.46 -14.22 -15.16
C THR A 78 -12.24 -15.66 -15.61
N LEU A 79 -13.11 -16.59 -15.18
CA LEU A 79 -13.08 -17.98 -15.65
C LEU A 79 -13.39 -18.09 -17.14
N VAL A 80 -14.41 -17.38 -17.63
CA VAL A 80 -14.75 -17.35 -19.07
C VAL A 80 -13.57 -16.85 -19.89
N TYR A 81 -12.93 -15.76 -19.46
CA TYR A 81 -11.73 -15.24 -20.12
C TYR A 81 -10.61 -16.28 -20.19
N LEU A 82 -10.24 -16.89 -19.05
CA LEU A 82 -9.15 -17.87 -19.01
C LEU A 82 -9.46 -19.13 -19.82
N VAL A 83 -10.69 -19.64 -19.74
CA VAL A 83 -11.11 -20.79 -20.55
C VAL A 83 -11.03 -20.45 -22.04
N GLY A 84 -11.52 -19.27 -22.45
CA GLY A 84 -11.41 -18.81 -23.83
C GLY A 84 -9.96 -18.67 -24.29
N ALA A 85 -9.08 -18.12 -23.44
CA ALA A 85 -7.66 -17.98 -23.74
C ALA A 85 -6.96 -19.35 -23.89
N VAL A 86 -7.27 -20.30 -23.01
CA VAL A 86 -6.75 -21.68 -23.09
C VAL A 86 -7.27 -22.37 -24.35
N VAL A 87 -8.58 -22.27 -24.64
CA VAL A 87 -9.18 -22.88 -25.84
C VAL A 87 -8.59 -22.31 -27.13
N LEU A 88 -8.33 -21.01 -27.19
CA LEU A 88 -7.66 -20.38 -28.34
C LEU A 88 -6.18 -20.77 -28.44
N PHE A 89 -5.51 -21.05 -27.32
CA PHE A 89 -4.09 -21.40 -27.27
C PHE A 89 -3.81 -22.89 -27.56
N LEU A 90 -4.66 -23.82 -27.12
CA LEU A 90 -4.37 -25.26 -27.21
C LEU A 90 -4.16 -25.75 -28.66
N PRO A 91 -5.02 -25.41 -29.65
CA PRO A 91 -4.81 -25.84 -31.03
C PRO A 91 -3.48 -25.36 -31.63
N PRO A 92 -3.10 -24.06 -31.60
CA PRO A 92 -1.80 -23.63 -32.08
C PRO A 92 -0.65 -24.26 -31.26
N GLY A 93 -0.84 -24.43 -29.95
CA GLY A 93 0.05 -25.17 -29.04
C GLY A 93 0.47 -26.54 -29.56
N VAL A 94 -0.51 -27.29 -30.06
CA VAL A 94 -0.34 -28.65 -30.59
C VAL A 94 0.23 -28.64 -32.01
N LEU A 95 -0.14 -27.66 -32.83
CA LEU A 95 0.22 -27.61 -34.25
C LEU A 95 1.65 -27.10 -34.49
N VAL A 96 2.11 -26.12 -33.72
CA VAL A 96 3.39 -25.44 -33.94
C VAL A 96 4.12 -25.26 -32.61
N GLY A 97 5.30 -25.89 -32.46
CA GLY A 97 6.05 -25.88 -31.19
C GLY A 97 6.50 -24.49 -30.72
N GLU A 98 6.70 -23.54 -31.63
CA GLU A 98 7.10 -22.16 -31.30
C GLU A 98 6.04 -21.38 -30.51
N THR A 99 4.79 -21.83 -30.54
CA THR A 99 3.68 -21.21 -29.80
C THR A 99 3.87 -21.27 -28.29
N ARG A 100 4.76 -22.13 -27.79
CA ARG A 100 5.12 -22.24 -26.38
C ARG A 100 5.59 -20.93 -25.76
N LEU A 101 6.14 -20.00 -26.54
CA LEU A 101 6.48 -18.66 -26.03
C LEU A 101 5.26 -17.96 -25.40
N MET A 102 4.05 -18.23 -25.88
CA MET A 102 2.82 -17.68 -25.33
C MET A 102 2.54 -18.14 -23.89
N THR A 103 3.13 -19.24 -23.43
CA THR A 103 2.99 -19.69 -22.03
C THR A 103 3.55 -18.66 -21.05
N PHE A 104 4.57 -17.88 -21.42
CA PHE A 104 5.08 -16.77 -20.62
C PHE A 104 4.02 -15.68 -20.41
N ALA A 105 3.13 -15.47 -21.37
CA ALA A 105 2.02 -14.54 -21.23
C ALA A 105 0.84 -15.14 -20.45
N LEU A 106 0.50 -16.42 -20.65
CA LEU A 106 -0.70 -17.05 -20.10
C LEU A 106 -0.54 -17.59 -18.67
N VAL A 107 0.64 -18.11 -18.31
CA VAL A 107 0.89 -18.70 -16.99
C VAL A 107 0.75 -17.68 -15.86
N PRO A 108 1.37 -16.48 -15.92
CA PRO A 108 1.21 -15.51 -14.85
C PRO A 108 -0.26 -15.08 -14.68
N GLN A 109 -1.02 -14.99 -15.78
CA GLN A 109 -2.45 -14.68 -15.72
C GLN A 109 -3.23 -15.72 -14.93
N CYS A 110 -2.89 -17.01 -15.06
CA CYS A 110 -3.53 -18.06 -14.27
C CYS A 110 -3.33 -17.85 -12.77
N PHE A 111 -2.13 -17.42 -12.35
CA PHE A 111 -1.82 -17.15 -10.95
C PHE A 111 -2.39 -15.84 -10.42
N ILE A 112 -2.55 -14.83 -11.28
CA ILE A 112 -3.21 -13.57 -10.92
C ILE A 112 -4.72 -13.77 -10.75
N ALA A 113 -5.35 -14.52 -11.65
CA ALA A 113 -6.81 -14.63 -11.71
C ALA A 113 -7.41 -15.82 -10.94
N LEU A 114 -6.63 -16.87 -10.64
CA LEU A 114 -7.13 -18.08 -9.99
C LEU A 114 -6.45 -18.35 -8.65
N ARG A 115 -7.20 -18.99 -7.74
CA ARG A 115 -6.63 -19.59 -6.52
C ARG A 115 -5.56 -20.61 -6.89
N TYR A 116 -4.49 -20.69 -6.09
CA TYR A 116 -3.31 -21.55 -6.31
C TYR A 116 -3.63 -22.94 -6.89
N ARG A 117 -4.57 -23.68 -6.30
CA ARG A 117 -4.96 -25.02 -6.78
C ARG A 117 -5.52 -25.02 -8.20
N ARG A 118 -6.39 -24.07 -8.54
CA ARG A 118 -6.99 -23.94 -9.88
C ARG A 118 -5.96 -23.43 -10.89
N ALA A 119 -5.08 -22.51 -10.47
CA ALA A 119 -3.98 -22.04 -11.29
C ALA A 119 -3.03 -23.20 -11.67
N LEU A 120 -2.67 -24.06 -10.72
CA LEU A 120 -1.84 -25.24 -11.00
C LEU A 120 -2.49 -26.19 -12.02
N ILE A 121 -3.81 -26.41 -11.91
CA ILE A 121 -4.54 -27.22 -12.89
C ILE A 121 -4.45 -26.58 -14.28
N ALA A 122 -4.75 -25.29 -14.40
CA ALA A 122 -4.70 -24.58 -15.67
C ALA A 122 -3.28 -24.59 -16.28
N VAL A 123 -2.25 -24.32 -15.48
CA VAL A 123 -0.84 -24.32 -15.92
C VAL A 123 -0.41 -25.72 -16.36
N THR A 124 -0.88 -26.78 -15.67
CA THR A 124 -0.62 -28.17 -16.07
C THR A 124 -1.25 -28.47 -17.43
N VAL A 125 -2.51 -28.07 -17.65
CA VAL A 125 -3.18 -28.23 -18.96
C VAL A 125 -2.43 -27.46 -20.06
N ILE A 126 -2.07 -26.20 -19.80
CA ILE A 126 -1.35 -25.34 -20.75
C ILE A 126 0.02 -25.93 -21.14
N ASN A 127 0.73 -26.60 -20.21
CA ASN A 127 2.07 -27.14 -20.48
C ASN A 127 2.03 -28.56 -21.08
N ILE A 128 1.14 -29.42 -20.59
CA ILE A 128 1.16 -30.85 -20.93
C ILE A 128 0.35 -31.12 -22.21
N THR A 129 -0.80 -30.49 -22.39
CA THR A 129 -1.67 -30.77 -23.54
C THR A 129 -1.00 -30.48 -24.89
N PRO A 130 -0.28 -29.37 -25.09
CA PRO A 130 0.48 -29.14 -26.33
C PRO A 130 1.49 -30.23 -26.63
N VAL A 131 2.26 -30.70 -25.64
CA VAL A 131 3.27 -31.75 -25.82
C VAL A 131 2.63 -33.08 -26.19
N VAL A 132 1.58 -33.48 -25.48
CA VAL A 132 0.86 -34.73 -25.76
C VAL A 132 0.19 -34.68 -27.13
N GLY A 133 -0.53 -33.60 -27.44
CA GLY A 133 -1.20 -33.45 -28.73
C GLY A 133 -0.20 -33.41 -29.89
N TRP A 134 0.92 -32.70 -29.71
CA TRP A 134 2.00 -32.66 -30.70
C TRP A 134 2.60 -34.05 -30.95
N ALA A 135 2.88 -34.81 -29.88
CA ALA A 135 3.41 -36.16 -29.99
C ALA A 135 2.46 -37.11 -30.73
N LEU A 136 1.16 -37.03 -30.44
CA LEU A 136 0.13 -37.86 -31.04
C LEU A 136 -0.13 -37.52 -32.51
N LEU A 137 -0.24 -36.23 -32.85
CA LEU A 137 -0.54 -35.80 -34.23
C LEU A 137 0.62 -35.99 -35.19
N TRP A 138 1.85 -35.75 -34.74
CA TRP A 138 3.04 -35.81 -35.59
C TRP A 138 3.80 -37.14 -35.50
N GLY A 139 3.29 -38.10 -34.72
CA GLY A 139 3.91 -39.42 -34.56
C GLY A 139 5.35 -39.37 -34.03
N LYS A 140 5.68 -38.32 -33.26
CA LYS A 140 7.04 -38.04 -32.80
C LYS A 140 7.39 -38.96 -31.63
N SER A 141 8.26 -39.93 -31.87
CA SER A 141 8.79 -40.83 -30.84
C SER A 141 10.31 -40.74 -30.75
N GLY A 142 10.87 -40.96 -29.54
CA GLY A 142 12.32 -40.95 -29.30
C GLY A 142 12.82 -39.67 -28.63
N GLN A 143 14.00 -39.21 -29.03
CA GLN A 143 14.74 -38.13 -28.37
C GLN A 143 14.00 -36.78 -28.38
N ASP A 144 13.29 -36.46 -29.46
CA ASP A 144 12.46 -35.25 -29.55
C ASP A 144 11.38 -35.21 -28.47
N LEU A 145 10.65 -36.32 -28.27
CA LEU A 145 9.60 -36.40 -27.25
C LEU A 145 10.19 -36.22 -25.85
N PHE A 146 11.34 -36.85 -25.58
CA PHE A 146 12.04 -36.71 -24.31
C PHE A 146 12.38 -35.24 -24.02
N PHE A 147 13.01 -34.51 -24.96
CA PHE A 147 13.35 -33.11 -24.74
C PHE A 147 12.12 -32.22 -24.56
N ASN A 148 11.07 -32.42 -25.37
CA ASN A 148 9.83 -31.63 -25.26
C ASN A 148 9.10 -31.90 -23.94
N ALA A 149 9.05 -33.15 -23.49
CA ALA A 149 8.48 -33.52 -22.20
C ALA A 149 9.31 -32.94 -21.05
N MET A 150 10.65 -33.03 -21.12
CA MET A 150 11.53 -32.48 -20.09
C MET A 150 11.37 -30.95 -20.00
N PHE A 151 11.29 -30.26 -21.14
CA PHE A 151 11.02 -28.82 -21.19
C PHE A 151 9.68 -28.45 -20.55
N ALA A 152 8.61 -29.20 -20.85
CA ALA A 152 7.30 -28.97 -20.23
C ALA A 152 7.32 -29.24 -18.72
N VAL A 153 8.01 -30.28 -18.26
CA VAL A 153 8.17 -30.55 -16.81
C VAL A 153 8.94 -29.42 -16.13
N VAL A 154 10.07 -28.98 -16.70
CA VAL A 154 10.86 -27.87 -16.14
C VAL A 154 10.03 -26.59 -16.10
N THR A 155 9.31 -26.27 -17.19
CA THR A 155 8.47 -25.08 -17.27
C THR A 155 7.32 -25.14 -16.28
N LEU A 156 6.68 -26.31 -16.10
CA LEU A 156 5.62 -26.52 -15.12
C LEU A 156 6.13 -26.35 -13.69
N VAL A 157 7.26 -26.99 -13.34
CA VAL A 157 7.87 -26.89 -12.00
C VAL A 157 8.30 -25.46 -11.72
N PHE A 158 8.96 -24.81 -12.69
CA PHE A 158 9.35 -23.40 -12.58
C PHE A 158 8.14 -22.50 -12.38
N SER A 159 7.09 -22.69 -13.18
CA SER A 159 5.84 -21.93 -13.08
C SER A 159 5.17 -22.12 -11.72
N ALA A 160 5.11 -23.36 -11.20
CA ALA A 160 4.55 -23.64 -9.89
C ALA A 160 5.37 -22.99 -8.76
N ALA A 161 6.70 -23.07 -8.84
CA ALA A 161 7.60 -22.49 -7.84
C ALA A 161 7.50 -20.96 -7.83
N VAL A 162 7.66 -20.32 -8.99
CA VAL A 162 7.59 -18.85 -9.12
C VAL A 162 6.18 -18.34 -8.85
N GLY A 163 5.15 -18.98 -9.41
CA GLY A 163 3.76 -18.60 -9.16
C GLY A 163 3.37 -18.73 -7.69
N GLY A 164 3.78 -19.80 -7.03
CA GLY A 164 3.59 -19.98 -5.59
C GLY A 164 4.36 -18.98 -4.74
N TRP A 165 5.58 -18.63 -5.14
CA TRP A 165 6.37 -17.58 -4.47
C TRP A 165 5.73 -16.19 -4.63
N VAL A 166 5.29 -15.84 -5.84
CA VAL A 166 4.60 -14.57 -6.12
C VAL A 166 3.31 -14.45 -5.31
N MET A 167 2.46 -15.49 -5.29
CA MET A 167 1.24 -15.46 -4.47
C MET A 167 1.55 -15.28 -2.99
N ARG A 168 2.56 -15.98 -2.46
CA ARG A 168 2.98 -15.80 -1.05
C ARG A 168 3.48 -14.40 -0.77
N ILE A 169 4.20 -13.78 -1.69
CA ILE A 169 4.62 -12.38 -1.57
C ILE A 169 3.42 -11.44 -1.56
N MET A 170 2.43 -11.68 -2.43
CA MET A 170 1.21 -10.86 -2.47
C MET A 170 0.44 -10.94 -1.15
N GLU A 171 0.21 -12.15 -0.64
CA GLU A 171 -0.43 -12.39 0.67
C GLU A 171 0.35 -11.70 1.80
N GLN A 172 1.68 -11.85 1.82
CA GLN A 172 2.52 -11.20 2.82
C GLN A 172 2.51 -9.68 2.71
N SER A 173 2.46 -9.13 1.50
CA SER A 173 2.42 -7.70 1.26
C SER A 173 1.11 -7.09 1.75
N GLN A 174 -0.02 -7.78 1.54
CA GLN A 174 -1.33 -7.36 2.05
C GLN A 174 -1.34 -7.34 3.58
N GLY A 175 -0.88 -8.43 4.23
CA GLY A 175 -0.80 -8.47 5.69
C GLY A 175 0.14 -7.41 6.27
N ARG A 176 1.26 -7.10 5.60
CA ARG A 176 2.14 -6.00 6.00
C ARG A 176 1.46 -4.63 5.87
N ALA A 177 0.69 -4.40 4.81
CA ALA A 177 -0.02 -3.14 4.63
C ALA A 177 -1.08 -2.92 5.72
N GLU A 178 -1.81 -3.98 6.09
CA GLU A 178 -2.77 -3.95 7.20
C GLU A 178 -2.09 -3.63 8.54
N LEU A 179 -0.98 -4.29 8.84
CA LEU A 179 -0.21 -4.04 10.07
C LEU A 179 0.38 -2.62 10.14
N ILE A 180 0.82 -2.07 9.00
CA ILE A 180 1.29 -0.68 8.93
C ILE A 180 0.13 0.28 9.22
N ALA A 181 -1.05 0.03 8.63
CA ALA A 181 -2.23 0.85 8.89
C ALA A 181 -2.66 0.81 10.37
N GLU A 182 -2.62 -0.36 11.01
CA GLU A 182 -2.90 -0.52 12.43
C GLU A 182 -1.86 0.21 13.32
N LEU A 183 -0.58 0.10 12.97
CA LEU A 183 0.50 0.78 13.69
C LEU A 183 0.37 2.31 13.61
N ASP A 184 0.04 2.84 12.42
CA ASP A 184 -0.14 4.28 12.22
C ASP A 184 -1.36 4.79 13.01
N ALA A 185 -2.48 4.06 13.01
CA ALA A 185 -3.64 4.40 13.82
C ALA A 185 -3.32 4.42 15.34
N SER A 186 -2.56 3.44 15.82
CA SER A 186 -2.13 3.37 17.22
C SER A 186 -1.18 4.52 17.59
N ARG A 187 -0.28 4.90 16.70
CA ARG A 187 0.61 6.06 16.91
C ARG A 187 -0.14 7.37 16.99
N GLU A 188 -1.15 7.56 16.15
CA GLU A 188 -2.02 8.73 16.19
C GLU A 188 -2.77 8.82 17.54
N GLU A 189 -3.28 7.69 18.02
CA GLU A 189 -3.93 7.61 19.34
C GLU A 189 -2.97 7.96 20.48
N ILE A 190 -1.76 7.39 20.48
CA ILE A 190 -0.75 7.67 21.49
C ILE A 190 -0.33 9.15 21.46
N ALA A 191 -0.17 9.73 20.27
CA ALA A 191 0.17 11.14 20.12
C ALA A 191 -0.92 12.04 20.71
N ARG A 192 -2.19 11.74 20.46
CA ARG A 192 -3.33 12.46 21.05
C ARG A 192 -3.34 12.37 22.57
N LEU A 193 -3.23 11.16 23.13
CA LEU A 193 -3.21 10.95 24.57
C LEU A 193 -1.99 11.60 25.25
N SER A 194 -0.84 11.61 24.59
CA SER A 194 0.36 12.28 25.08
C SER A 194 0.18 13.80 25.12
N ALA A 195 -0.43 14.39 24.09
CA ALA A 195 -0.74 15.82 24.05
C ALA A 195 -1.72 16.21 25.18
N ASP A 196 -2.77 15.42 25.39
CA ASP A 196 -3.74 15.65 26.48
C ASP A 196 -3.07 15.56 27.86
N ARG A 197 -2.24 14.53 28.08
CA ARG A 197 -1.45 14.40 29.32
C ARG A 197 -0.48 15.55 29.52
N GLY A 198 0.20 15.98 28.45
CA GLY A 198 1.10 17.13 28.47
C GLY A 198 0.38 18.42 28.86
N ALA A 199 -0.80 18.67 28.27
CA ALA A 199 -1.63 19.82 28.61
C ALA A 199 -2.12 19.79 30.07
N LEU A 200 -2.46 18.62 30.60
CA LEU A 200 -2.85 18.45 32.01
C LEU A 200 -1.67 18.69 32.97
N ALA A 201 -0.51 18.08 32.68
CA ALA A 201 0.70 18.27 33.49
C ALA A 201 1.12 19.74 33.52
N GLU A 202 1.02 20.44 32.39
CA GLU A 202 1.34 21.86 32.30
C GLU A 202 0.34 22.71 33.09
N ARG A 203 -0.96 22.38 33.06
CA ARG A 203 -1.96 23.04 33.91
C ARG A 203 -1.68 22.85 35.40
N GLU A 204 -1.29 21.65 35.83
CA GLU A 204 -0.92 21.41 37.24
C GLU A 204 0.34 22.15 37.65
N ARG A 205 1.35 22.21 36.75
CA ARG A 205 2.57 22.98 36.97
C ARG A 205 2.25 24.47 37.11
N MET A 206 1.47 25.02 36.19
CA MET A 206 1.03 26.42 36.19
C MET A 206 0.19 26.74 37.43
N SER A 207 -0.71 25.84 37.86
CA SER A 207 -1.48 26.03 39.09
C SER A 207 -0.61 26.10 40.33
N ARG A 208 0.45 25.29 40.42
CA ARG A 208 1.40 25.35 41.54
C ARG A 208 2.22 26.63 41.52
N GLU A 209 2.74 27.03 40.36
CA GLU A 209 3.49 28.27 40.20
C GLU A 209 2.65 29.49 40.58
N ILE A 210 1.39 29.56 40.11
CA ILE A 210 0.45 30.61 40.52
C ILE A 210 0.19 30.58 42.03
N HIS A 211 -0.02 29.40 42.62
CA HIS A 211 -0.26 29.28 44.06
C HIS A 211 0.93 29.77 44.89
N ASP A 212 2.15 29.41 44.51
CA ASP A 212 3.37 29.82 45.20
C ASP A 212 3.57 31.35 45.10
N THR A 213 3.38 31.94 43.93
CA THR A 213 3.44 33.41 43.75
C THR A 213 2.37 34.12 44.59
N LEU A 214 1.14 33.62 44.60
CA LEU A 214 0.06 34.18 45.43
C LEU A 214 0.37 34.07 46.92
N ALA A 215 0.84 32.90 47.38
CA ALA A 215 1.20 32.66 48.77
C ALA A 215 2.33 33.59 49.24
N GLN A 216 3.37 33.77 48.41
CA GLN A 216 4.46 34.71 48.67
C GLN A 216 3.95 36.16 48.74
N GLY A 217 3.11 36.56 47.77
CA GLY A 217 2.51 37.89 47.74
C GLY A 217 1.68 38.20 48.98
N PHE A 218 0.82 37.26 49.41
CA PHE A 218 0.03 37.42 50.64
C PHE A 218 0.89 37.46 51.89
N THR A 219 1.94 36.65 51.97
CA THR A 219 2.88 36.67 53.10
C THR A 219 3.55 38.03 53.23
N SER A 220 3.97 38.64 52.12
CA SER A 220 4.55 39.99 52.11
C SER A 220 3.57 41.05 52.63
N VAL A 221 2.30 40.99 52.20
CA VAL A 221 1.24 41.89 52.70
C VAL A 221 0.98 41.67 54.19
N LEU A 222 0.89 40.42 54.65
CA LEU A 222 0.71 40.08 56.07
C LEU A 222 1.85 40.61 56.95
N MET A 223 3.11 40.50 56.51
CA MET A 223 4.25 41.09 57.24
C MET A 223 4.15 42.61 57.33
N LEU A 224 3.70 43.29 56.26
CA LEU A 224 3.49 44.74 56.28
C LEU A 224 2.32 45.14 57.20
N ILE A 225 1.24 44.34 57.27
CA ILE A 225 0.14 44.54 58.22
C ILE A 225 0.68 44.49 59.65
N GLN A 226 1.49 43.48 59.98
CA GLN A 226 2.07 43.32 61.31
C GLN A 226 2.98 44.50 61.68
N ALA A 227 3.77 45.02 60.73
CA ALA A 227 4.61 46.20 60.95
C ALA A 227 3.77 47.46 61.22
N VAL A 228 2.70 47.69 60.45
CA VAL A 228 1.78 48.82 60.67
C VAL A 228 1.14 48.75 62.06
N ASP A 229 0.67 47.57 62.49
CA ASP A 229 -0.01 47.38 63.77
C ASP A 229 0.93 47.67 64.97
N ALA A 230 2.20 47.25 64.86
CA ALA A 230 3.22 47.52 65.89
C ALA A 230 3.61 49.00 66.00
N GLU A 231 3.63 49.73 64.87
CA GLU A 231 4.07 51.13 64.80
C GLU A 231 2.93 52.12 65.10
N LEU A 232 1.67 51.72 64.96
CA LEU A 232 0.49 52.61 65.04
C LEU A 232 0.39 53.38 66.36
N ALA A 233 0.84 52.77 67.46
CA ALA A 233 0.76 53.35 68.80
C ALA A 233 1.92 54.30 69.16
N HIS A 234 3.05 54.25 68.42
CA HIS A 234 4.30 54.91 68.83
C HIS A 234 5.02 55.68 67.71
N ASP A 235 4.78 55.37 66.42
CA ASP A 235 5.37 56.05 65.26
C ASP A 235 4.39 56.09 64.06
N VAL A 236 3.43 57.03 64.13
CA VAL A 236 2.41 57.23 63.09
C VAL A 236 3.00 57.57 61.70
N PRO A 237 4.06 58.39 61.57
CA PRO A 237 4.73 58.61 60.29
C PRO A 237 5.28 57.32 59.65
N GLN A 238 5.93 56.45 60.44
CA GLN A 238 6.45 55.17 59.94
C GLN A 238 5.33 54.22 59.53
N ALA A 239 4.28 54.11 60.36
CA ALA A 239 3.09 53.30 60.05
C ALA A 239 2.42 53.73 58.72
N ARG A 240 2.37 55.04 58.43
CA ARG A 240 1.88 55.54 57.13
C ARG A 240 2.75 55.11 55.94
N ARG A 241 4.08 55.03 56.10
CA ARG A 241 4.98 54.55 55.03
C ARG A 241 4.77 53.06 54.78
N HIS A 242 4.65 52.24 55.82
CA HIS A 242 4.36 50.81 55.65
C HIS A 242 2.97 50.56 55.07
N LEU A 243 1.96 51.37 55.41
CA LEU A 243 0.64 51.31 54.79
C LEU A 243 0.69 51.61 53.28
N ALA A 244 1.48 52.61 52.86
CA ALA A 244 1.68 52.93 51.45
C ALA A 244 2.41 51.79 50.70
N LEU A 245 3.44 51.21 51.31
CA LEU A 245 4.16 50.03 50.80
C LEU A 245 3.25 48.80 50.68
N MET A 246 2.34 48.60 51.63
CA MET A 246 1.35 47.52 51.61
C MET A 246 0.38 47.69 50.44
N ALA A 247 -0.13 48.90 50.23
CA ALA A 247 -1.02 49.21 49.11
C ALA A 247 -0.34 49.02 47.75
N ASP A 248 0.92 49.45 47.62
CA ASP A 248 1.72 49.23 46.41
C ASP A 248 1.98 47.74 46.15
N THR A 249 2.39 47.00 47.18
CA THR A 249 2.65 45.56 47.10
C THR A 249 1.40 44.77 46.73
N ALA A 250 0.24 45.10 47.32
CA ALA A 250 -1.03 44.47 46.97
C ALA A 250 -1.44 44.75 45.51
N ARG A 251 -1.19 45.96 44.99
CA ARG A 251 -1.45 46.30 43.57
C ARG A 251 -0.52 45.52 42.63
N ARG A 252 0.77 45.43 42.94
CA ARG A 252 1.74 44.64 42.17
C ARG A 252 1.37 43.17 42.14
N ASN A 253 1.09 42.56 43.30
CA ASN A 253 0.67 41.15 43.36
C ASN A 253 -0.61 40.88 42.56
N LEU A 254 -1.58 41.80 42.57
CA LEU A 254 -2.81 41.67 41.80
C LEU A 254 -2.57 41.79 40.28
N ALA A 255 -1.67 42.69 39.86
CA ALA A 255 -1.28 42.83 38.46
C ALA A 255 -0.55 41.58 37.95
N GLU A 256 0.38 41.05 38.75
CA GLU A 256 1.15 39.84 38.45
C GLU A 256 0.26 38.59 38.36
N ALA A 257 -0.67 38.42 39.31
CA ALA A 257 -1.66 37.35 39.25
C ALA A 257 -2.57 37.43 38.01
N ARG A 258 -2.97 38.64 37.60
CA ARG A 258 -3.76 38.85 36.38
C ARG A 258 -2.96 38.55 35.11
N ALA A 259 -1.68 38.91 35.07
CA ALA A 259 -0.80 38.61 33.94
C ALA A 259 -0.61 37.09 33.78
N LEU A 260 -0.37 36.37 34.88
CA LEU A 260 -0.25 34.90 34.90
C LEU A 260 -1.52 34.19 34.39
N VAL A 261 -2.72 34.69 34.72
CA VAL A 261 -3.99 34.10 34.28
C VAL A 261 -4.33 34.45 32.82
N ALA A 262 -3.92 35.62 32.32
CA ALA A 262 -4.18 36.04 30.94
C ALA A 262 -3.31 35.32 29.89
N GLY A 263 -2.36 34.48 30.31
CA GLY A 263 -1.49 33.70 29.42
C GLY A 263 -0.47 34.54 28.66
N GLY A 264 -0.23 35.79 29.08
CA GLY A 264 0.64 36.75 28.40
C GLY A 264 1.99 36.90 29.08
N ALA A 265 3.04 36.92 28.26
CA ALA A 265 4.41 37.29 28.63
C ALA A 265 4.48 38.48 29.62
N PRO A 266 5.50 38.52 30.50
CA PRO A 266 5.60 39.52 31.55
C PRO A 266 5.56 40.94 30.96
N ALA A 267 4.76 41.80 31.60
CA ALA A 267 4.78 43.23 31.33
C ALA A 267 6.02 43.81 32.02
N ASP A 268 6.94 44.35 31.22
CA ASP A 268 8.10 45.15 31.64
C ASP A 268 7.70 46.35 32.51
#